data_AF-A0A1F2JG85-F1
#
_entry.id   AF-A0A1F2JG85-F1
#
_cell.length_a   1.000
_cell.length_b   1.000
_cell.length_c   1.000
_cell.angle_alpha   90.00
_cell.angle_beta   90.00
_cell.angle_gamma   90.00
#
_symmetry.space_group_name_H-M   'P 1'
#
loop_
_entity.id
_entity.type
_entity.pdbx_description
1 polymer ?
#
loop_
_entity_poly.entity_id
_entity_poly.type
_entity_poly.pdbx_seq_one_letter_code
_entity_poly.pdbx_strand_id
1 'polypeptide(L)'
;MNIRILIFTTLMLFVHNLFAQVKESDLAAYLMVYFKDESHGLYVAVSQDGYSFTDINKGKPTIAGDSIAQQKGIRDPYIMRGKDGYF
;
A
#
# COMPACT_ATOMS: atom_id res chain seq x y z
N MET A 1 22.42 30.15 -25.08
CA MET A 1 21.79 29.49 -23.91
C MET A 1 22.67 29.72 -22.70
N ASN A 2 22.14 30.24 -21.59
CA ASN A 2 22.95 30.65 -20.44
C ASN A 2 23.46 29.44 -19.67
N ILE A 3 24.74 29.41 -19.30
CA ILE A 3 25.36 28.25 -18.62
C ILE A 3 24.69 27.91 -17.28
N ARG A 4 24.14 28.92 -16.59
CA ARG A 4 23.32 28.73 -15.38
C ARG A 4 22.02 27.96 -15.65
N ILE A 5 21.37 28.23 -16.78
CA ILE A 5 20.14 27.55 -17.19
C ILE A 5 20.46 26.10 -17.53
N LEU A 6 21.58 25.85 -18.22
CA LEU A 6 22.03 24.50 -18.60
C LEU A 6 22.37 23.64 -17.38
N ILE A 7 23.06 24.19 -16.37
CA ILE A 7 23.36 23.48 -15.12
C ILE A 7 22.06 23.14 -14.38
N PHE A 8 21.12 24.09 -14.30
CA PHE A 8 19.88 23.91 -13.56
C PHE A 8 18.98 22.83 -14.20
N THR A 9 18.85 22.81 -15.52
CA THR A 9 18.06 21.77 -16.23
C THR A 9 18.72 20.39 -16.15
N THR A 10 20.04 20.32 -16.25
CA THR A 10 20.78 19.05 -16.15
C THR A 10 20.68 18.46 -14.73
N LEU A 11 20.75 19.31 -13.70
CA LEU A 11 20.56 18.90 -12.30
C LEU A 11 19.14 18.39 -12.05
N MET A 12 18.12 19.07 -12.59
CA MET A 12 16.72 18.65 -12.42
C MET A 12 16.44 17.29 -13.07
N LEU A 13 17.00 17.02 -14.26
CA LEU A 13 16.89 15.71 -14.92
C LEU A 13 17.57 14.59 -14.14
N PHE A 14 18.65 14.89 -13.40
CA PHE A 14 19.35 13.92 -12.56
C PHE A 14 18.56 13.55 -11.30
N VAL A 15 17.87 14.52 -10.67
CA VAL A 15 17.05 14.29 -9.46
C VAL A 15 15.85 13.37 -9.75
N HIS A 16 15.28 13.41 -10.96
CA HIS A 16 14.17 12.51 -11.33
C HIS A 16 14.61 11.03 -11.40
N ASN A 17 15.89 10.75 -11.67
CA ASN A 17 16.42 9.38 -11.73
C ASN A 17 16.79 8.79 -10.35
N LEU A 18 16.81 9.60 -9.29
CA LEU A 18 17.12 9.12 -7.92
C LEU A 18 15.97 8.33 -7.28
N PHE A 19 14.73 8.54 -7.70
CA PHE A 19 13.58 7.78 -7.22
C PHE A 19 13.43 6.50 -8.03
N ALA A 20 14.25 5.49 -7.73
CA ALA A 20 14.11 4.16 -8.31
C ALA A 20 12.74 3.57 -7.92
N GLN A 21 12.00 3.05 -8.89
CA GLN A 21 10.73 2.38 -8.62
C GLN A 21 11.00 1.07 -7.86
N VAL A 22 10.28 0.84 -6.76
CA VAL A 22 10.38 -0.41 -5.99
C VAL A 22 10.00 -1.59 -6.88
N LYS A 23 10.90 -2.57 -7.03
CA LYS A 23 10.60 -3.79 -7.78
C LYS A 23 9.89 -4.77 -6.88
N GLU A 24 9.06 -5.62 -7.48
CA GLU A 24 8.38 -6.69 -6.77
C GLU A 24 9.35 -7.63 -6.05
N SER A 25 10.50 -7.93 -6.68
CA SER A 25 11.57 -8.75 -6.09
C SER A 25 12.18 -8.18 -4.81
N ASP A 26 12.03 -6.87 -4.57
CA ASP A 26 12.57 -6.19 -3.39
C ASP A 26 11.57 -6.21 -2.21
N LEU A 27 10.33 -6.67 -2.45
CA LEU A 27 9.27 -6.73 -1.44
C LEU A 27 9.27 -8.08 -0.73
N ALA A 28 8.99 -8.05 0.58
CA ALA A 28 9.02 -9.26 1.42
C ALA A 28 7.78 -10.17 1.24
N ALA A 29 6.63 -9.59 0.88
CA ALA A 29 5.35 -10.30 0.80
C ALA A 29 4.29 -9.47 0.04
N TYR A 30 3.25 -10.14 -0.42
CA TYR A 30 1.97 -9.54 -0.80
C TYR A 30 1.13 -9.22 0.43
N LEU A 31 0.38 -8.12 0.36
CA LEU A 31 -0.56 -7.66 1.38
C LEU A 31 -1.96 -7.63 0.78
N MET A 32 -2.92 -8.24 1.46
CA MET A 32 -4.33 -8.23 1.07
C MET A 32 -5.17 -7.62 2.18
N VAL A 33 -6.06 -6.70 1.80
CA VAL A 33 -7.15 -6.22 2.63
C VAL A 33 -8.46 -6.85 2.17
N TYR A 34 -9.31 -7.24 3.11
CA TYR A 34 -10.59 -7.87 2.81
C TYR A 34 -11.59 -7.63 3.95
N PHE A 35 -12.86 -7.93 3.72
CA PHE A 35 -13.90 -7.90 4.75
C PHE A 35 -14.53 -9.29 4.91
N LYS A 36 -15.23 -9.49 6.02
CA LYS A 36 -16.08 -10.67 6.25
C LYS A 36 -17.50 -10.22 6.57
N ASP A 37 -18.49 -10.96 6.09
CA ASP A 37 -19.90 -10.64 6.35
C ASP A 37 -20.26 -10.70 7.83
N GLU A 38 -19.65 -11.61 8.62
CA GLU A 38 -20.00 -11.80 10.03
C GLU A 38 -19.70 -10.58 10.92
N SER A 39 -18.58 -9.89 10.67
CA SER A 39 -18.13 -8.77 11.51
C SER A 39 -18.21 -7.42 10.83
N HIS A 40 -18.34 -7.41 9.49
CA HIS A 40 -18.20 -6.23 8.65
C HIS A 40 -16.94 -5.40 8.96
N GLY A 41 -15.89 -6.03 9.51
CA GLY A 41 -14.63 -5.38 9.84
C GLY A 41 -13.61 -5.46 8.71
N LEU A 42 -12.54 -4.67 8.83
CA LEU A 42 -11.38 -4.75 7.97
C LEU A 42 -10.45 -5.86 8.46
N TYR A 43 -10.04 -6.73 7.57
CA TYR A 43 -9.05 -7.77 7.82
C TYR A 43 -7.84 -7.57 6.92
N VAL A 44 -6.70 -8.04 7.42
CA VAL A 44 -5.43 -8.00 6.71
C VAL A 44 -4.83 -9.40 6.70
N ALA A 45 -4.30 -9.80 5.55
CA ALA A 45 -3.55 -11.04 5.38
C ALA A 45 -2.30 -10.79 4.53
N VAL A 46 -1.29 -11.64 4.72
CA VAL A 46 -0.04 -11.61 3.98
C VAL A 46 0.21 -12.93 3.25
N SER A 47 0.94 -12.87 2.15
CA SER A 47 1.33 -14.03 1.36
C SER A 47 2.73 -13.87 0.78
N GLN A 48 3.51 -14.95 0.72
CA GLN A 48 4.80 -14.95 0.03
C GLN A 48 4.66 -15.33 -1.46
N ASP A 49 3.61 -16.07 -1.82
CA ASP A 49 3.42 -16.63 -3.17
C ASP A 49 2.30 -15.95 -3.97
N GLY A 50 1.47 -15.12 -3.31
CA GLY A 50 0.32 -14.46 -3.91
C GLY A 50 -0.91 -15.36 -4.10
N TYR A 51 -0.85 -16.63 -3.68
CA TYR A 51 -1.95 -17.60 -3.80
C TYR A 51 -2.54 -17.98 -2.45
N SER A 52 -1.68 -18.22 -1.46
CA SER A 52 -2.07 -18.62 -0.11
C SER A 52 -1.84 -17.49 0.87
N PHE A 53 -2.91 -17.03 1.52
CA PHE A 53 -2.87 -15.89 2.44
C PHE A 53 -3.08 -16.33 3.88
N THR A 54 -2.21 -15.84 4.77
CA THR A 54 -2.34 -16.03 6.22
C THR A 54 -2.79 -14.73 6.85
N ASP A 55 -3.87 -14.77 7.61
CA ASP A 55 -4.35 -13.60 8.33
C ASP A 55 -3.35 -13.17 9.43
N ILE A 56 -3.24 -11.87 9.67
CA ILE A 56 -2.26 -11.35 10.63
C ILE A 56 -2.80 -11.21 12.06
N ASN A 57 -4.09 -11.45 12.27
CA ASN A 57 -4.79 -11.14 13.54
C ASN A 57 -5.63 -12.31 14.07
N LYS A 58 -5.18 -13.55 13.85
CA LYS A 58 -5.79 -14.79 14.36
C LYS A 58 -7.28 -14.91 14.03
N GLY A 59 -7.64 -14.58 12.79
CA GLY A 59 -9.00 -14.59 12.28
C GLY A 59 -9.90 -13.46 12.78
N LYS A 60 -9.37 -12.48 13.54
CA LYS A 60 -10.11 -11.32 14.08
C LYS A 60 -9.95 -10.08 13.19
N PRO A 61 -10.93 -9.15 13.20
CA PRO A 61 -10.82 -7.91 12.42
C PRO A 61 -9.62 -7.08 12.91
N THR A 62 -8.84 -6.53 11.98
CA THR A 62 -7.76 -5.58 12.27
C THR A 62 -8.34 -4.21 12.63
N ILE A 63 -9.42 -3.79 11.97
CA ILE A 63 -10.23 -2.63 12.36
C ILE A 63 -11.68 -3.07 12.45
N ALA A 64 -12.34 -2.73 13.56
CA ALA A 64 -13.76 -3.01 13.75
C ALA A 64 -14.61 -2.22 12.75
N GLY A 65 -15.68 -2.83 12.25
CA GLY A 65 -16.55 -2.21 11.24
C GLY A 65 -17.34 -1.01 11.77
N ASP A 66 -17.62 -0.98 13.06
CA ASP A 66 -18.43 0.02 13.73
C ASP A 66 -17.67 1.26 14.20
N SER A 67 -16.36 1.17 14.34
CA SER A 67 -15.53 2.25 14.90
C SER A 67 -15.17 3.33 13.88
N ILE A 68 -15.20 3.02 12.58
CA ILE A 68 -14.75 3.92 11.51
C ILE A 68 -15.80 4.22 10.43
N ALA A 69 -16.99 3.59 10.49
CA ALA A 69 -18.04 3.77 9.51
C ALA A 69 -19.37 4.15 10.16
N GLN A 70 -20.02 5.22 9.68
CA GLN A 70 -21.33 5.65 10.20
C GLN A 70 -22.42 4.59 10.04
N GLN A 71 -22.36 3.79 8.96
CA GLN A 71 -23.26 2.66 8.71
C GLN A 71 -22.93 1.43 9.57
N LYS A 72 -21.89 1.52 10.40
CA LYS A 72 -21.39 0.48 11.30
C LYS A 72 -20.92 -0.79 10.60
N GLY A 73 -20.37 -0.66 9.40
CA GLY A 73 -19.78 -1.75 8.64
C GLY A 73 -18.88 -1.26 7.51
N ILE A 74 -17.85 -2.03 7.22
CA ILE A 74 -16.91 -1.83 6.11
C ILE A 74 -17.24 -2.85 5.01
N ARG A 75 -17.27 -2.37 3.77
CA ARG A 75 -17.40 -3.18 2.55
C ARG A 75 -16.31 -2.76 1.58
N ASP A 76 -15.83 -3.72 0.80
CA ASP A 76 -14.92 -3.52 -0.34
C ASP A 76 -13.68 -2.67 -0.02
N PRO A 77 -12.85 -3.06 0.97
CA PRO A 77 -11.66 -2.31 1.31
C PRO A 77 -10.64 -2.32 0.16
N TYR A 78 -9.98 -1.19 -0.02
CA TYR A 78 -8.94 -0.99 -1.03
C TYR A 78 -7.69 -0.40 -0.37
N ILE A 79 -6.52 -0.87 -0.79
CA ILE A 79 -5.22 -0.37 -0.33
C ILE A 79 -4.27 -0.26 -1.52
N MET A 80 -3.43 0.76 -1.54
CA MET A 80 -2.42 0.96 -2.58
C MET A 80 -1.20 1.62 -1.98
N ARG A 81 -0.01 1.17 -2.40
CA ARG A 81 1.23 1.80 -1.97
C ARG A 81 1.38 3.18 -2.62
N GLY A 82 1.56 4.22 -1.80
CA GLY A 82 1.87 5.58 -2.22
C GLY A 82 3.29 5.70 -2.80
N LYS A 83 3.56 6.84 -3.46
CA LYS A 83 4.89 7.17 -4.00
C LYS A 83 5.96 7.34 -2.91
N ASP A 84 5.52 7.61 -1.68
CA ASP A 84 6.33 7.71 -0.47
C ASP A 84 6.65 6.34 0.16
N GLY A 85 6.12 5.25 -0.41
CA GLY A 85 6.35 3.89 0.05
C GLY A 85 5.39 3.43 1.16
N TYR A 86 4.56 4.32 1.69
CA TYR A 86 3.52 3.99 2.68
C TYR A 86 2.26 3.43 1.99
N PHE A 87 1.31 2.93 2.77
CA PHE A 87 0.01 2.43 2.32
C PHE A 87 -1.12 3.26 2.92
#